data_AF-A0A7Y3VXM2-F1
#
_entry.id   AF-A0A7Y3VXM2-F1
#
_cell.length_a   1.000
_cell.length_b   1.000
_cell.length_c   1.000
_cell.angle_alpha   90.00
_cell.angle_beta   90.00
_cell.angle_gamma   90.00
#
_symmetry.space_group_name_H-M   'P 1'
#
loop_
_entity.id
_entity.type
_entity.pdbx_description
1 polymer ?
#
loop_
_entity_poly.entity_id
_entity_poly.type
_entity_poly.pdbx_seq_one_letter_code
_entity_poly.pdbx_strand_id
1 'polypeptide(L)'
;MSKLFFKGRIDARQNHVISGYNVKRDVRAGSEEAPIHVVVQTETRKAEIETLLSEHSIVARIVIDSKQPENTVELDTLLNKPKTITYEKTPERNEPCICGSGKKYKKCCA
;
A
#
# COMPACT_ATOMS: atom_id res chain seq x y z
N MET A 1 -9.14 6.25 34.08
CA MET A 1 -10.46 5.96 34.69
C MET A 1 -10.76 7.10 35.64
N SER A 2 -11.68 8.00 35.27
CA SER A 2 -12.14 9.07 36.17
C SER A 2 -12.83 8.41 37.37
N LYS A 3 -12.43 8.77 38.60
CA LYS A 3 -13.06 8.29 39.85
C LYS A 3 -14.25 9.16 40.29
N LEU A 4 -14.69 10.08 39.42
CA LEU A 4 -15.78 11.02 39.68
C LEU A 4 -17.09 10.36 39.30
N PHE A 5 -17.75 9.74 40.28
CA PHE A 5 -19.11 9.23 40.15
C PHE A 5 -20.09 10.28 40.73
N PHE A 6 -20.73 11.08 39.88
CA PHE A 6 -21.81 11.95 40.34
C PHE A 6 -23.13 11.16 40.36
N LYS A 7 -23.72 10.97 41.55
CA LYS A 7 -24.98 10.22 41.78
C LYS A 7 -24.99 8.80 41.17
N GLY A 8 -23.86 8.10 41.18
CA GLY A 8 -23.75 6.72 40.70
C GLY A 8 -23.86 6.53 39.19
N ARG A 9 -23.86 7.62 38.39
CA ARG A 9 -23.79 7.53 36.93
C ARG A 9 -22.32 7.55 36.49
N ILE A 10 -21.97 6.61 35.62
CA ILE A 10 -20.66 6.59 34.95
C ILE A 10 -20.72 7.64 33.84
N ASP A 11 -19.76 8.58 33.82
CA ASP A 11 -19.65 9.53 32.71
C ASP A 11 -19.48 8.79 31.39
N ALA A 12 -20.25 9.18 30.38
CA ALA A 12 -20.15 8.60 29.06
C ALA A 12 -18.76 8.85 28.49
N ARG A 13 -18.09 7.79 28.03
CA ARG A 13 -16.77 7.89 27.41
C ARG A 13 -16.89 8.78 26.17
N GLN A 14 -16.09 9.84 26.11
CA GLN A 14 -16.03 10.68 24.91
C GLN A 14 -15.55 9.83 23.72
N ASN A 15 -16.25 9.94 22.59
CA ASN A 15 -15.85 9.29 21.36
C ASN A 15 -14.85 10.22 20.62
N HIS A 16 -13.60 9.78 20.51
CA HIS A 16 -12.56 10.53 19.79
C HIS A 16 -12.52 10.22 18.29
N VAL A 17 -13.44 9.39 17.79
CA VAL A 17 -13.57 9.14 16.36
C VAL A 17 -14.14 10.40 15.70
N ILE A 18 -13.24 11.17 15.08
CA ILE A 18 -13.60 12.31 14.22
C ILE A 18 -14.27 11.72 12.98
N SER A 19 -15.57 11.53 13.07
CA SER A 19 -16.42 11.15 11.93
C SER A 19 -17.02 12.43 11.36
N GLY A 20 -16.77 12.68 10.08
CA GLY A 20 -17.19 13.88 9.38
C GLY A 20 -17.01 13.73 7.87
N TYR A 21 -17.74 14.52 7.10
CA TYR A 21 -17.61 14.55 5.64
C TYR A 21 -16.26 15.15 5.27
N ASN A 22 -15.39 14.34 4.67
CA ASN A 22 -14.10 14.80 4.18
C ASN A 22 -14.22 15.17 2.70
N VAL A 23 -13.97 16.45 2.38
CA VAL A 23 -14.08 16.98 1.00
C VAL A 23 -12.82 16.67 0.19
N LYS A 24 -11.69 16.41 0.86
CA LYS A 24 -10.42 16.12 0.20
C LYS A 24 -10.35 14.63 -0.13
N ARG A 25 -10.24 14.32 -1.43
CA ARG A 25 -10.00 12.95 -1.90
C ARG A 25 -8.55 12.55 -1.63
N ASP A 26 -8.33 11.28 -1.31
CA ASP A 26 -6.98 10.73 -1.24
C ASP A 26 -6.44 10.51 -2.66
N VAL A 27 -5.34 11.18 -2.98
CA VAL A 27 -4.69 11.12 -4.29
C VAL A 27 -3.49 10.17 -4.22
N ARG A 28 -3.32 9.35 -5.26
CA ARG A 28 -2.19 8.41 -5.34
C ARG A 28 -0.90 9.17 -5.69
N ALA A 29 0.17 8.90 -4.94
CA ALA A 29 1.51 9.37 -5.29
C ALA A 29 1.92 8.82 -6.67
N GLY A 30 2.52 9.69 -7.49
CA GLY A 30 2.89 9.39 -8.88
C GLY A 30 1.81 9.76 -9.91
N SER A 31 0.76 10.48 -9.50
CA SER A 31 -0.26 11.03 -10.41
C SER A 31 0.04 12.49 -10.75
N GLU A 32 -0.64 13.04 -11.75
CA GLU A 32 -0.46 14.45 -12.16
C GLU A 32 -0.70 15.44 -11.02
N GLU A 33 -1.67 15.13 -10.14
CA GLU A 33 -1.98 15.96 -8.97
C GLU A 33 -1.00 15.77 -7.81
N ALA A 34 -0.29 14.64 -7.77
CA ALA A 34 0.68 14.31 -6.72
C ALA A 34 1.96 13.68 -7.34
N PRO A 35 2.78 14.48 -8.04
CA PRO A 35 4.01 14.01 -8.64
C PRO A 35 5.05 13.69 -7.56
N ILE A 36 5.86 12.66 -7.82
CA ILE A 36 6.94 12.20 -6.94
C ILE A 36 8.14 13.12 -7.04
N HIS A 37 8.92 13.27 -5.98
CA HIS A 37 10.18 13.99 -6.02
C HIS A 37 11.37 13.04 -6.15
N VAL A 38 12.22 13.27 -7.16
CA VAL A 38 13.45 12.50 -7.37
C VAL A 38 14.61 13.45 -7.57
N VAL A 39 15.71 13.22 -6.83
CA VAL A 39 16.95 13.99 -6.94
C VAL A 39 18.04 13.10 -7.50
N VAL A 40 18.71 13.56 -8.56
CA VAL A 40 19.70 12.80 -9.32
C VAL A 40 20.95 13.65 -9.52
N GLN A 41 22.14 13.05 -9.57
CA GLN A 41 23.39 13.81 -9.72
C GLN A 41 23.78 14.07 -11.18
N THR A 42 23.43 13.15 -12.09
CA THR A 42 23.88 13.19 -13.49
C THR A 42 22.72 13.15 -14.48
N GLU A 43 22.96 13.68 -15.67
CA GLU A 43 21.99 13.68 -16.76
C GLU A 43 21.74 12.27 -17.33
N THR A 44 22.75 11.40 -17.31
CA THR A 44 22.60 10.00 -17.74
C THR A 44 21.62 9.25 -16.85
N ARG A 45 21.75 9.39 -15.53
CA ARG A 45 20.84 8.79 -14.54
C ARG A 45 19.43 9.36 -14.65
N LYS A 46 19.28 10.64 -14.99
CA LYS A 46 17.98 11.24 -15.27
C LYS A 46 17.29 10.54 -16.45
N ALA A 47 17.99 10.31 -17.56
CA ALA A 47 17.43 9.64 -18.73
C ALA A 47 16.94 8.21 -18.41
N GLU A 48 17.71 7.46 -17.60
CA GLU A 48 17.32 6.13 -17.12
C GLU A 48 16.05 6.16 -16.25
N ILE A 49 15.91 7.18 -15.40
CA ILE A 49 14.72 7.33 -14.57
C ILE A 49 13.51 7.74 -15.43
N GLU A 50 13.70 8.58 -16.45
CA GLU A 50 12.63 8.95 -17.37
C GLU A 50 12.09 7.74 -18.14
N THR A 51 12.96 6.81 -18.57
CA THR A 51 12.50 5.56 -19.19
C THR A 51 11.68 4.72 -18.19
N LEU A 52 12.14 4.56 -16.96
CA LEU A 52 11.40 3.82 -15.91
C LEU A 52 10.05 4.46 -15.59
N LEU A 53 9.98 5.79 -15.51
CA LEU A 53 8.74 6.51 -15.28
C LEU A 53 7.74 6.30 -16.42
N SER A 54 8.20 6.28 -17.67
CA SER A 54 7.37 6.01 -18.83
C SER A 54 6.83 4.57 -18.86
N GLU A 55 7.67 3.59 -18.52
CA GLU A 55 7.30 2.17 -18.47
C GLU A 55 6.23 1.89 -17.40
N HIS A 56 6.35 2.56 -16.24
CA HIS A 56 5.44 2.38 -15.12
C HIS A 56 4.28 3.38 -15.09
N SER A 57 4.18 4.29 -16.06
CA SER A 57 3.16 5.35 -16.12
C SER A 57 3.11 6.23 -14.85
N ILE A 58 4.27 6.58 -14.32
CA ILE A 58 4.42 7.35 -13.07
C ILE A 58 4.85 8.79 -13.40
N VAL A 59 4.19 9.77 -12.78
CA VAL A 59 4.56 11.19 -12.90
C VAL A 59 5.51 11.59 -11.78
N ALA A 60 6.68 12.14 -12.13
CA ALA A 60 7.66 12.63 -11.16
C ALA A 60 8.31 13.94 -11.61
N ARG A 61 8.71 14.75 -10.62
CA ARG A 61 9.52 15.95 -10.76
C ARG A 61 10.97 15.61 -10.44
N ILE A 62 11.80 15.57 -11.49
CA ILE A 62 13.23 15.25 -11.37
C ILE A 62 14.03 16.55 -11.25
N VAL A 63 14.87 16.62 -10.22
CA VAL A 63 15.84 17.72 -10.02
C VAL A 63 17.25 17.15 -10.13
N ILE A 64 18.08 17.80 -10.95
CA ILE A 64 19.51 17.46 -11.06
C ILE A 64 20.26 18.33 -10.06
N ASP A 65 20.87 17.72 -9.05
CA ASP A 65 21.73 18.42 -8.09
C ASP A 65 22.97 17.58 -7.81
N SER A 66 24.14 18.10 -8.21
CA SER A 66 25.44 17.45 -8.03
C SER A 66 26.01 17.61 -6.62
N LYS A 67 25.42 18.47 -5.78
CA LYS A 67 25.89 18.73 -4.40
C LYS A 67 25.21 17.85 -3.37
N GLN A 68 24.02 17.35 -3.66
CA GLN A 68 23.24 16.53 -2.75
C GLN A 68 23.38 15.04 -3.08
N PRO A 69 23.22 14.15 -2.09
CA PRO A 69 23.11 12.72 -2.35
C PRO A 69 21.86 12.43 -3.18
N GLU A 70 21.95 11.41 -4.05
CA GLU A 70 20.81 10.95 -4.83
C GLU A 70 19.67 10.49 -3.91
N ASN A 71 18.44 10.88 -4.25
CA ASN A 71 17.25 10.49 -3.50
C ASN A 71 16.19 9.93 -4.46
N THR A 72 16.07 8.61 -4.46
CA THR A 72 15.11 7.82 -5.25
C THR A 72 14.11 7.05 -4.38
N VAL A 73 14.11 7.27 -3.07
CA VAL A 73 13.36 6.45 -2.10
C VAL A 73 11.87 6.38 -2.45
N GLU A 74 11.26 7.51 -2.83
CA GLU A 74 9.85 7.53 -3.22
C GLU A 74 9.59 6.68 -4.46
N LEU A 75 10.45 6.74 -5.48
CA LEU A 75 10.34 5.91 -6.68
C LEU A 75 10.47 4.42 -6.32
N ASP A 76 11.47 4.06 -5.53
CA ASP A 76 11.71 2.68 -5.09
C ASP A 76 10.54 2.12 -4.28
N THR A 77 9.92 2.94 -3.43
CA THR A 77 8.74 2.51 -2.66
C THR A 77 7.53 2.24 -3.54
N LEU A 78 7.38 2.94 -4.66
CA LEU A 78 6.27 2.69 -5.58
C LEU A 78 6.50 1.45 -6.44
N LEU A 79 7.74 1.22 -6.86
CA LEU A 79 8.10 0.04 -7.64
C LEU A 79 8.02 -1.23 -6.80
N ASN A 80 8.49 -1.18 -5.56
CA ASN A 80 8.56 -2.33 -4.65
C ASN A 80 7.30 -2.49 -3.78
N LYS A 81 6.14 -2.02 -4.24
CA LYS A 81 4.89 -2.18 -3.48
C LYS A 81 4.63 -3.67 -3.19
N PRO A 82 4.46 -4.06 -1.92
CA PRO A 82 4.21 -5.45 -1.56
C PRO A 82 2.90 -5.89 -2.23
N LYS A 83 3.00 -6.89 -3.10
CA LYS A 83 1.83 -7.51 -3.72
C LYS A 83 1.20 -8.47 -2.74
N THR A 84 -0.13 -8.49 -2.69
CA THR A 84 -0.84 -9.50 -1.92
C THR A 84 -0.57 -10.87 -2.51
N ILE A 85 -0.05 -11.79 -1.71
CA ILE A 85 0.12 -13.19 -2.12
C ILE A 85 -1.28 -13.80 -2.23
N THR A 86 -1.71 -14.13 -3.45
CA THR A 86 -2.97 -14.81 -3.69
C THR A 86 -2.72 -16.31 -3.63
N TYR A 87 -3.32 -16.98 -2.65
CA TYR A 87 -3.39 -18.44 -2.65
C TYR A 87 -4.59 -18.87 -3.49
N GLU A 88 -4.40 -19.95 -4.26
CA GLU A 88 -5.53 -20.62 -4.89
C GLU A 88 -6.51 -21.10 -3.82
N LYS A 89 -7.80 -21.01 -4.11
CA LYS A 89 -8.82 -21.49 -3.18
C LYS A 89 -8.59 -22.98 -2.93
N THR A 90 -8.52 -23.36 -1.66
CA THR A 90 -8.55 -24.77 -1.29
C THR A 90 -9.83 -25.39 -1.85
N PRO A 91 -9.77 -26.60 -2.43
CA PRO A 91 -10.92 -27.25 -3.03
C PRO A 91 -12.04 -27.44 -2.00
N GLU A 92 -13.29 -27.43 -2.47
CA GLU A 92 -14.44 -27.61 -1.61
C GLU A 92 -14.47 -29.01 -0.98
N ARG A 93 -15.14 -29.18 0.17
CA ARG A 93 -15.18 -30.46 0.93
C ARG A 93 -15.37 -31.72 0.08
N ASN A 94 -16.14 -31.64 -0.99
CA ASN A 94 -16.51 -32.79 -1.81
C ASN A 94 -15.72 -32.89 -3.12
N GLU A 95 -14.91 -31.89 -3.49
CA GLU A 95 -14.07 -31.89 -4.69
C GLU A 95 -12.90 -32.88 -4.54
N PRO A 96 -12.32 -33.37 -5.65
CA PRO A 96 -11.16 -34.27 -5.61
C PRO A 96 -9.98 -33.59 -4.90
N CYS A 97 -9.31 -34.29 -3.98
CA CYS A 97 -8.17 -33.68 -3.28
C CYS A 97 -6.99 -33.42 -4.22
N ILE A 98 -6.34 -32.28 -3.99
CA ILE A 98 -5.05 -31.85 -4.55
C ILE A 98 -3.94 -32.92 -4.42
N CYS A 99 -4.05 -33.88 -3.48
CA CYS A 99 -3.14 -35.03 -3.34
C CYS A 99 -3.17 -36.00 -4.54
N GLY A 100 -4.09 -35.83 -5.50
CA GLY A 100 -4.24 -36.73 -6.65
C GLY A 100 -4.88 -38.08 -6.33
N SER A 101 -5.36 -38.29 -5.09
CA SER A 101 -5.91 -39.58 -4.64
C SER A 101 -7.29 -39.92 -5.19
N GLY A 102 -7.93 -39.01 -5.94
CA GLY A 102 -9.31 -39.14 -6.41
C GLY A 102 -10.38 -39.13 -5.30
N LYS A 103 -9.97 -39.04 -4.02
CA LYS A 103 -10.89 -38.96 -2.87
C LYS A 103 -11.37 -37.53 -2.67
N LYS A 104 -12.59 -37.38 -2.14
CA LYS A 104 -13.15 -36.07 -1.71
C LYS A 104 -12.19 -35.38 -0.73
N TYR A 105 -12.00 -34.06 -0.85
CA TYR A 105 -11.06 -33.27 -0.05
C TYR A 105 -11.20 -33.54 1.46
N LYS A 106 -12.45 -33.57 1.96
CA LYS A 106 -12.83 -33.90 3.34
C LYS A 106 -12.37 -35.27 3.86
N LYS A 107 -11.89 -36.15 2.98
CA LYS A 107 -11.46 -37.53 3.28
C LYS A 107 -9.99 -37.79 2.86
N CYS A 108 -9.24 -36.82 2.35
CA CYS A 108 -7.77 -36.94 2.08
C CYS A 108 -6.99 -35.91 2.88
N CYS A 109 -7.05 -34.63 2.48
CA CYS A 109 -6.10 -33.58 2.89
C CYS A 109 -6.74 -32.35 3.54
N ALA A 110 -8.04 -32.43 3.82
CA ALA A 110 -8.72 -31.47 4.67
C ALA A 110 -8.28 -31.62 6.13
#